data_AF-A0A971WQ02-F1
#
_entry.id   AF-A0A971WQ02-F1
#
_cell.length_a   1.000
_cell.length_b   1.000
_cell.length_c   1.000
_cell.angle_alpha   90.00
_cell.angle_beta   90.00
_cell.angle_gamma   90.00
#
_symmetry.space_group_name_H-M   'P 1'
#
loop_
_entity.id
_entity.type
_entity.pdbx_description
1 polymer ?
#
loop_
_entity_poly.entity_id
_entity_poly.type
_entity_poly.pdbx_seq_one_letter_code
_entity_poly.pdbx_strand_id
1 'polypeptide(L)'
;MNEQQKIRDIRKIIDKYFKILETLPNGGKIDPKIAKKLGIPESIAPIIERAYKAGRLKGKSKGNIPLQDIENEIKKEMVPKTITQLQGYKTEEDLSHLLTKARAKYSRQTIDYLKRDMGVISTVFKDEPIPKEWIAQELRKITGDTKQDWDMVIRTELKNNDLEGMASAILDNKSPLSNDGAETRIFKQPNPDACKHCKRLYLEPNGLTPRVFKLGELMANGTNIGKKVADWQATLGTLHPHCYDDETEVLTNNGFKLFKDLAESDLVYTVDPETMHPEWQKPINYIAYHHKGEMLHFKNARFDMMVTPEHKMLIQSQYTRKKGKGYKLIEADLAKNNTNHRIPSGINWRGENKKAIDLGGREVDVETYLKFMAYWLSDGSCTFYNNKYYIQIHQDNIEWVYKELKNLPFKVYKCKRALLIHDEALGRELTKYGKSYQKYIPESVKRLTPEHIKLFLINYAKCDGHIRKPREWKGYTFRGEITFYTSSNQLAADIAELIMKAGGKPAFYLDKTKGKEVTFKNGTYTINHNIWRIRWNSQTHSFIRNMQIERLNYDGMVYCVEVPKHHTLYVRRNGRCAWSGNCQCTLHVMPENAEFDEMGNLVYRSDGDGV
;
A
#
# COMPACT_ATOMS: atom_id res chain seq x y z
N MET A 1 28.16 48.00 -7.26
CA MET A 1 26.70 47.89 -7.51
C MET A 1 25.98 48.19 -6.20
N ASN A 2 25.22 49.29 -6.14
CA ASN A 2 24.51 49.74 -4.93
C ASN A 2 23.51 48.67 -4.46
N GLU A 3 23.42 48.44 -3.17
CA GLU A 3 22.59 47.42 -2.53
C GLU A 3 21.09 47.59 -2.86
N GLN A 4 20.63 48.83 -3.02
CA GLN A 4 19.27 49.14 -3.51
C GLN A 4 19.04 48.74 -4.98
N GLN A 5 20.08 48.74 -5.82
CA GLN A 5 20.01 48.29 -7.21
C GLN A 5 19.95 46.75 -7.29
N LYS A 6 20.74 46.05 -6.46
CA LYS A 6 20.68 44.59 -6.30
C LYS A 6 19.28 44.12 -5.88
N ILE A 7 18.65 44.83 -4.93
CA ILE A 7 17.31 44.49 -4.44
C ILE A 7 16.23 44.76 -5.51
N ARG A 8 16.36 45.81 -6.35
CA ARG A 8 15.47 46.05 -7.50
C ARG A 8 15.61 44.98 -8.59
N ASP A 9 16.83 44.52 -8.87
CA ASP A 9 17.08 43.50 -9.88
C ASP A 9 16.61 42.11 -9.42
N ILE A 10 16.75 41.80 -8.12
CA ILE A 10 16.21 40.57 -7.53
C ILE A 10 14.67 40.60 -7.51
N ARG A 11 14.02 41.74 -7.19
CA ARG A 11 12.55 41.87 -7.29
C ARG A 11 12.03 41.69 -8.73
N LYS A 12 12.71 42.27 -9.73
CA LYS A 12 12.38 42.06 -11.16
C LYS A 12 12.56 40.62 -11.63
N ILE A 13 13.48 39.87 -11.03
CA ILE A 13 13.70 38.46 -11.31
C ILE A 13 12.56 37.64 -10.68
N ILE A 14 12.22 37.89 -9.41
CA ILE A 14 11.17 37.18 -8.69
C ILE A 14 9.78 37.40 -9.31
N ASP A 15 9.41 38.63 -9.65
CA ASP A 15 8.13 38.93 -10.32
C ASP A 15 8.02 38.29 -11.72
N LYS A 16 9.16 38.05 -12.38
CA LYS A 16 9.24 37.39 -13.69
C LYS A 16 9.07 35.87 -13.61
N TYR A 17 9.44 35.24 -12.49
CA TYR A 17 9.23 33.81 -12.25
C TYR A 17 7.84 33.51 -11.67
N PHE A 18 7.27 34.42 -10.87
CA PHE A 18 5.91 34.29 -10.32
C PHE A 18 4.82 34.24 -11.41
N LYS A 19 4.96 35.04 -12.49
CA LYS A 19 4.04 35.02 -13.65
C LYS A 19 4.06 33.74 -14.49
N ILE A 20 5.12 32.94 -14.41
CA ILE A 20 5.24 31.65 -15.12
C ILE A 20 4.52 30.56 -14.32
N LEU A 21 4.62 30.62 -12.99
CA LEU A 21 4.01 29.68 -12.06
C LEU A 21 2.48 29.84 -11.97
N GLU A 22 1.93 31.04 -12.20
CA GLU A 22 0.48 31.27 -12.29
C GLU A 22 -0.19 30.60 -13.51
N THR A 23 0.55 30.34 -14.60
CA THR A 23 0.00 29.76 -15.85
C THR A 23 0.15 28.24 -15.99
N LEU A 24 0.95 27.61 -15.12
CA LEU A 24 1.25 26.17 -15.13
C LEU A 24 0.06 25.27 -14.69
N PRO A 25 -0.78 25.66 -13.71
CA PRO A 25 -1.92 24.84 -13.27
C PRO A 25 -3.12 24.87 -14.24
N ASN A 26 -3.28 25.93 -15.03
CA ASN A 26 -4.53 26.20 -15.78
C ASN A 26 -4.45 25.90 -17.28
N GLY A 27 -3.25 25.63 -17.82
CA GLY A 27 -3.02 25.64 -19.26
C GLY A 27 -3.06 27.06 -19.84
N GLY A 28 -2.06 27.43 -20.64
CA GLY A 28 -1.97 28.77 -21.23
C GLY A 28 -0.65 29.02 -21.96
N LYS A 29 -0.57 30.14 -22.70
CA LYS A 29 0.64 30.55 -23.43
C LYS A 29 1.61 31.34 -22.54
N ILE A 30 2.88 30.95 -22.54
CA ILE A 30 3.96 31.60 -21.77
C ILE A 30 4.71 32.64 -22.65
N ASP A 31 5.33 33.66 -22.04
CA ASP A 31 6.11 34.68 -22.75
C ASP A 31 7.30 34.07 -23.56
N PRO A 32 7.42 34.36 -24.87
CA PRO A 32 8.40 33.74 -25.77
C PRO A 32 9.87 33.91 -25.42
N LYS A 33 10.24 35.05 -24.81
CA LYS A 33 11.65 35.32 -24.46
C LYS A 33 12.07 34.59 -23.18
N ILE A 34 11.09 34.19 -22.37
CA ILE A 34 11.30 33.48 -21.10
C ILE A 34 11.29 31.97 -21.32
N ALA A 35 10.36 31.45 -22.12
CA ALA A 35 10.33 30.06 -22.59
C ALA A 35 11.69 29.66 -23.21
N LYS A 36 12.25 30.55 -24.02
CA LYS A 36 13.55 30.41 -24.67
C LYS A 36 14.77 30.43 -23.71
N LYS A 37 14.63 30.97 -22.50
CA LYS A 37 15.74 31.05 -21.52
C LYS A 37 15.75 29.89 -20.52
N LEU A 38 14.61 29.22 -20.32
CA LEU A 38 14.41 28.17 -19.31
C LEU A 38 14.09 26.80 -19.93
N GLY A 39 13.92 26.71 -21.24
CA GLY A 39 13.73 25.42 -21.93
C GLY A 39 12.37 24.78 -21.66
N ILE A 40 11.30 25.58 -21.60
CA ILE A 40 9.93 25.10 -21.38
C ILE A 40 9.08 25.44 -22.62
N PRO A 41 8.21 24.54 -23.12
CA PRO A 41 7.34 24.82 -24.27
C PRO A 41 6.37 25.97 -23.99
N GLU A 42 6.09 26.79 -25.02
CA GLU A 42 5.21 27.96 -24.94
C GLU A 42 3.74 27.63 -24.62
N SER A 43 3.31 26.37 -24.75
CA SER A 43 1.97 25.89 -24.39
C SER A 43 2.06 24.51 -23.72
N ILE A 44 1.44 24.35 -22.55
CA ILE A 44 1.45 23.12 -21.74
C ILE A 44 0.01 22.58 -21.60
N ALA A 45 -0.18 21.26 -21.71
CA ALA A 45 -1.45 20.57 -21.43
C ALA A 45 -1.35 19.68 -20.15
N PRO A 46 -2.38 19.61 -19.26
CA PRO A 46 -2.25 19.17 -17.86
C PRO A 46 -2.31 17.64 -17.64
N ILE A 47 -1.65 17.16 -16.57
CA ILE A 47 -1.55 15.74 -16.19
C ILE A 47 -2.90 15.08 -15.88
N ILE A 48 -3.85 15.85 -15.35
CA ILE A 48 -5.25 15.43 -15.10
C ILE A 48 -5.91 14.97 -16.40
N GLU A 49 -5.63 15.67 -17.51
CA GLU A 49 -6.13 15.32 -18.83
C GLU A 49 -5.58 13.96 -19.32
N ARG A 50 -4.36 13.58 -18.90
CA ARG A 50 -3.76 12.28 -19.24
C ARG A 50 -4.37 11.12 -18.46
N ALA A 51 -4.65 11.31 -17.17
CA ALA A 51 -5.35 10.32 -16.34
C ALA A 51 -6.77 10.08 -16.87
N TYR A 52 -7.50 11.16 -17.15
CA TYR A 52 -8.81 11.10 -17.80
C TYR A 52 -8.77 10.38 -19.17
N LYS A 53 -7.79 10.68 -20.03
CA LYS A 53 -7.60 9.99 -21.32
C LYS A 53 -7.21 8.51 -21.17
N ALA A 54 -6.37 8.18 -20.19
CA ALA A 54 -6.02 6.79 -19.87
C ALA A 54 -7.24 6.01 -19.38
N GLY A 55 -8.07 6.62 -18.52
CA GLY A 55 -9.38 6.10 -18.12
C GLY A 55 -10.29 5.87 -19.34
N ARG A 56 -10.37 6.83 -20.27
CA ARG A 56 -11.14 6.67 -21.51
C ARG A 56 -10.67 5.45 -22.31
N LEU A 57 -9.35 5.29 -22.49
CA LEU A 57 -8.77 4.18 -23.25
C LEU A 57 -8.98 2.82 -22.60
N LYS A 58 -8.83 2.70 -21.27
CA LYS A 58 -9.19 1.49 -20.52
C LYS A 58 -10.67 1.16 -20.70
N GLY A 59 -11.52 2.20 -20.69
CA GLY A 59 -12.93 2.09 -21.04
C GLY A 59 -13.16 1.47 -22.40
N LYS A 60 -12.26 1.63 -23.40
CA LYS A 60 -12.38 1.10 -24.78
C LYS A 60 -11.93 -0.35 -25.01
N SER A 61 -11.51 -1.11 -23.98
CA SER A 61 -11.09 -2.52 -24.15
C SER A 61 -11.63 -3.43 -23.04
N LYS A 62 -11.94 -4.71 -23.35
CA LYS A 62 -12.48 -5.72 -22.42
C LYS A 62 -11.44 -6.34 -21.45
N GLY A 63 -10.36 -5.63 -21.10
CA GLY A 63 -9.32 -6.15 -20.20
C GLY A 63 -8.22 -5.17 -19.83
N ASN A 64 -7.26 -5.62 -19.00
CA ASN A 64 -6.06 -4.85 -18.64
C ASN A 64 -5.19 -4.60 -19.88
N ILE A 65 -5.08 -3.33 -20.29
CA ILE A 65 -4.24 -2.90 -21.41
C ILE A 65 -2.80 -2.67 -20.89
N PRO A 66 -1.76 -3.22 -21.54
CA PRO A 66 -0.37 -2.91 -21.21
C PRO A 66 -0.07 -1.41 -21.28
N LEU A 67 0.76 -0.90 -20.36
CA LEU A 67 1.05 0.54 -20.24
C LEU A 67 1.59 1.15 -21.55
N GLN A 68 2.45 0.40 -22.26
CA GLN A 68 3.00 0.80 -23.55
C GLN A 68 1.92 1.00 -24.63
N ASP A 69 0.85 0.19 -24.60
CA ASP A 69 -0.26 0.31 -25.55
C ASP A 69 -1.20 1.47 -25.21
N ILE A 70 -1.39 1.76 -23.91
CA ILE A 70 -2.09 2.97 -23.44
C ILE A 70 -1.32 4.22 -23.91
N GLU A 71 -0.01 4.26 -23.74
CA GLU A 71 0.83 5.38 -24.17
C GLU A 71 0.82 5.57 -25.70
N ASN A 72 0.80 4.47 -26.46
CA ASN A 72 0.72 4.51 -27.92
C ASN A 72 -0.65 4.99 -28.42
N GLU A 73 -1.75 4.68 -27.73
CA GLU A 73 -3.10 5.19 -28.04
C GLU A 73 -3.29 6.66 -27.60
N ILE A 74 -2.80 7.07 -26.43
CA ILE A 74 -2.81 8.49 -26.01
C ILE A 74 -2.08 9.35 -27.04
N LYS A 75 -0.97 8.84 -27.60
CA LYS A 75 -0.23 9.49 -28.69
C LYS A 75 -1.04 9.59 -30.00
N LYS A 76 -1.93 8.62 -30.30
CA LYS A 76 -2.81 8.63 -31.48
C LYS A 76 -4.01 9.57 -31.34
N GLU A 77 -4.61 9.64 -30.14
CA GLU A 77 -5.73 10.57 -29.86
C GLU A 77 -5.31 12.03 -29.64
N MET A 78 -4.01 12.29 -29.46
CA MET A 78 -3.45 13.65 -29.43
C MET A 78 -3.39 14.32 -30.82
N VAL A 79 -3.91 13.68 -31.87
CA VAL A 79 -4.07 14.30 -33.19
C VAL A 79 -5.40 15.07 -33.22
N PRO A 80 -5.41 16.39 -33.48
CA PRO A 80 -6.65 17.15 -33.60
C PRO A 80 -7.53 16.57 -34.71
N LYS A 81 -8.75 16.13 -34.38
CA LYS A 81 -9.79 15.90 -35.38
C LYS A 81 -10.09 17.23 -36.05
N THR A 82 -9.79 17.35 -37.34
CA THR A 82 -10.34 18.43 -38.14
C THR A 82 -10.81 17.87 -39.48
N ILE A 83 -11.99 18.32 -39.91
CA ILE A 83 -12.55 18.26 -41.27
C ILE A 83 -13.41 17.02 -41.56
N THR A 84 -14.66 17.02 -41.09
CA THR A 84 -15.78 16.43 -41.85
C THR A 84 -17.11 17.12 -41.57
N GLN A 85 -17.11 18.44 -41.42
CA GLN A 85 -18.28 19.28 -41.69
C GLN A 85 -17.75 20.58 -42.28
N LEU A 86 -18.48 21.14 -43.27
CA LEU A 86 -18.18 22.32 -44.09
C LEU A 86 -17.60 22.00 -45.48
N GLN A 87 -18.40 21.34 -46.32
CA GLN A 87 -18.48 21.71 -47.74
C GLN A 87 -19.78 22.50 -47.91
N GLY A 88 -19.69 23.81 -48.09
CA GLY A 88 -20.87 24.62 -48.40
C GLY A 88 -20.79 26.12 -48.12
N TYR A 89 -19.66 26.80 -48.33
CA TYR A 89 -19.66 28.28 -48.35
C TYR A 89 -18.73 28.80 -49.45
N LYS A 90 -19.22 29.79 -50.20
CA LYS A 90 -18.55 30.54 -51.26
C LYS A 90 -18.63 32.02 -50.85
N THR A 91 -17.51 32.66 -50.49
CA THR A 91 -17.19 34.12 -50.51
C THR A 91 -15.94 34.41 -49.65
N GLU A 92 -15.40 35.64 -49.70
CA GLU A 92 -14.11 36.16 -49.16
C GLU A 92 -13.65 35.76 -47.73
N GLU A 93 -14.43 35.00 -46.97
CA GLU A 93 -14.03 34.31 -45.74
C GLU A 93 -13.00 33.17 -45.97
N ASP A 94 -12.75 32.81 -47.24
CA ASP A 94 -11.76 31.81 -47.69
C ASP A 94 -10.28 32.19 -47.48
N LEU A 95 -9.96 33.41 -47.03
CA LEU A 95 -8.59 33.87 -46.77
C LEU A 95 -7.88 33.05 -45.65
N SER A 96 -8.67 32.42 -44.78
CA SER A 96 -8.22 31.49 -43.73
C SER A 96 -7.62 30.20 -44.30
N HIS A 97 -7.94 29.86 -45.55
CA HIS A 97 -7.43 28.68 -46.26
C HIS A 97 -5.93 28.77 -46.60
N LEU A 98 -5.36 29.97 -46.72
CA LEU A 98 -3.93 30.18 -47.02
C LEU A 98 -3.01 29.94 -45.81
N LEU A 99 -3.52 30.10 -44.58
CA LEU A 99 -2.81 29.75 -43.35
C LEU A 99 -2.52 28.25 -43.23
N THR A 100 -3.33 27.42 -43.90
CA THR A 100 -3.18 25.96 -43.98
C THR A 100 -1.95 25.54 -44.79
N LYS A 101 -1.50 26.34 -45.76
CA LYS A 101 -0.25 26.06 -46.51
C LYS A 101 1.02 26.39 -45.71
N ALA A 102 0.98 27.37 -44.81
CA ALA A 102 2.14 27.78 -44.01
C ALA A 102 2.53 26.76 -42.93
N ARG A 103 1.57 26.01 -42.38
CA ARG A 103 1.83 24.98 -41.35
C ARG A 103 2.57 23.76 -41.89
N ALA A 104 2.45 23.46 -43.19
CA ALA A 104 3.19 22.38 -43.84
C ALA A 104 4.73 22.59 -43.85
N LYS A 105 5.21 23.82 -43.63
CA LYS A 105 6.64 24.15 -43.53
C LYS A 105 7.21 23.99 -42.11
N TYR A 106 6.34 24.03 -41.08
CA TYR A 106 6.74 23.97 -39.67
C TYR A 106 7.12 22.55 -39.20
N SER A 107 6.66 21.52 -39.91
CA SER A 107 6.74 20.14 -39.43
C SER A 107 8.15 19.52 -39.48
N ARG A 108 9.05 19.90 -40.41
CA ARG A 108 10.37 19.25 -40.51
C ARG A 108 11.42 19.76 -39.51
N GLN A 109 11.49 21.06 -39.24
CA GLN A 109 12.37 21.61 -38.19
C GLN A 109 11.86 21.30 -36.78
N THR A 110 10.53 21.20 -36.60
CA THR A 110 9.91 20.76 -35.34
C THR A 110 10.20 19.29 -35.07
N ILE A 111 10.28 18.43 -36.09
CA ILE A 111 10.66 17.01 -35.94
C ILE A 111 12.13 16.85 -35.53
N ASP A 112 13.06 17.66 -36.06
CA ASP A 112 14.48 17.60 -35.63
C ASP A 112 14.72 18.25 -34.25
N TYR A 113 13.92 19.26 -33.88
CA TYR A 113 13.88 19.83 -32.53
C TYR A 113 13.25 18.85 -31.52
N LEU A 114 12.13 18.20 -31.87
CA LEU A 114 11.52 17.10 -31.11
C LEU A 114 12.46 15.91 -30.96
N LYS A 115 13.30 15.59 -31.96
CA LYS A 115 14.33 14.54 -31.83
C LYS A 115 15.46 14.92 -30.87
N ARG A 116 15.82 16.21 -30.75
CA ARG A 116 16.79 16.72 -29.76
C ARG A 116 16.19 16.84 -28.36
N ASP A 117 14.97 17.37 -28.22
CA ASP A 117 14.24 17.48 -26.94
C ASP A 117 13.77 16.10 -26.43
N MET A 118 13.42 15.14 -27.30
CA MET A 118 13.22 13.74 -26.92
C MET A 118 14.54 13.08 -26.52
N GLY A 119 15.68 13.56 -27.03
CA GLY A 119 17.02 13.18 -26.56
C GLY A 119 17.35 13.72 -25.17
N VAL A 120 16.88 14.94 -24.83
CA VAL A 120 17.03 15.55 -23.50
C VAL A 120 16.02 14.96 -22.50
N ILE A 121 14.78 14.74 -22.91
CA ILE A 121 13.75 14.09 -22.08
C ILE A 121 14.06 12.61 -21.86
N SER A 122 14.62 11.89 -22.83
CA SER A 122 15.16 10.53 -22.63
C SER A 122 16.47 10.48 -21.86
N THR A 123 17.16 11.61 -21.65
CA THR A 123 18.27 11.69 -20.69
C THR A 123 17.82 12.13 -19.30
N VAL A 124 16.71 12.85 -19.16
CA VAL A 124 16.16 13.30 -17.87
C VAL A 124 15.18 12.26 -17.26
N PHE A 125 14.40 11.54 -18.08
CA PHE A 125 13.44 10.52 -17.62
C PHE A 125 13.48 9.29 -18.53
N LYS A 126 14.58 8.55 -18.42
CA LYS A 126 14.79 7.27 -19.09
C LYS A 126 13.86 6.22 -18.46
N ASP A 127 12.76 5.90 -19.14
CA ASP A 127 11.83 4.79 -18.83
C ASP A 127 11.02 4.88 -17.51
N GLU A 128 10.76 6.08 -16.96
CA GLU A 128 10.02 6.23 -15.69
C GLU A 128 8.68 7.00 -15.79
N PRO A 129 7.65 6.59 -15.01
CA PRO A 129 6.36 7.28 -14.93
C PRO A 129 6.52 8.72 -14.45
N ILE A 130 5.53 9.59 -14.77
CA ILE A 130 5.50 10.97 -14.29
C ILE A 130 5.67 10.96 -12.76
N PRO A 131 6.69 11.65 -12.19
CA PRO A 131 6.96 11.55 -10.78
C PRO A 131 5.80 12.15 -10.00
N LYS A 132 5.03 11.31 -9.32
CA LYS A 132 3.97 11.75 -8.41
C LYS A 132 4.55 12.67 -7.33
N GLU A 133 5.81 12.44 -6.95
CA GLU A 133 6.55 13.30 -6.04
C GLU A 133 6.77 14.70 -6.61
N TRP A 134 6.97 14.85 -7.92
CA TRP A 134 7.12 16.17 -8.56
C TRP A 134 5.81 16.95 -8.51
N ILE A 135 4.67 16.30 -8.82
CA ILE A 135 3.35 16.93 -8.74
C ILE A 135 3.02 17.29 -7.29
N ALA A 136 3.30 16.39 -6.35
CA ALA A 136 3.11 16.65 -4.93
C ALA A 136 3.98 17.81 -4.45
N GLN A 137 5.23 17.91 -4.94
CA GLN A 137 6.11 19.04 -4.67
C GLN A 137 5.57 20.35 -5.27
N GLU A 138 5.05 20.35 -6.49
CA GLU A 138 4.44 21.55 -7.08
C GLU A 138 3.17 21.96 -6.33
N LEU A 139 2.29 21.01 -5.95
CA LEU A 139 1.11 21.30 -5.11
C LEU A 139 1.51 21.83 -3.73
N ARG A 140 2.56 21.29 -3.09
CA ARG A 140 3.11 21.83 -1.84
C ARG A 140 3.59 23.27 -2.02
N LYS A 141 4.30 23.57 -3.12
CA LYS A 141 4.78 24.92 -3.43
C LYS A 141 3.63 25.89 -3.70
N ILE A 142 2.59 25.43 -4.40
CA ILE A 142 1.41 26.23 -4.77
C ILE A 142 0.51 26.51 -3.56
N THR A 143 0.23 25.49 -2.75
CA THR A 143 -0.73 25.58 -1.63
C THR A 143 -0.08 26.07 -0.34
N GLY A 144 1.24 25.95 -0.21
CA GLY A 144 1.96 26.19 1.04
C GLY A 144 1.61 25.21 2.16
N ASP A 145 0.74 24.23 1.88
CA ASP A 145 0.28 23.26 2.86
C ASP A 145 1.26 22.09 2.91
N THR A 146 2.18 22.15 3.88
CA THR A 146 3.12 21.08 4.16
C THR A 146 2.55 20.00 5.08
N LYS A 147 1.36 20.22 5.64
CA LYS A 147 0.68 19.25 6.53
C LYS A 147 -0.12 18.23 5.73
N GLN A 148 -0.66 18.64 4.60
CA GLN A 148 -1.35 17.75 3.67
C GLN A 148 -0.37 16.77 3.02
N ASP A 149 -0.72 15.48 3.03
CA ASP A 149 0.00 14.46 2.28
C ASP A 149 -0.42 14.46 0.81
N TRP A 150 0.12 15.44 0.07
CA TRP A 150 -0.17 15.64 -1.34
C TRP A 150 0.14 14.42 -2.21
N ASP A 151 1.15 13.62 -1.86
CA ASP A 151 1.51 12.42 -2.62
C ASP A 151 0.35 11.42 -2.64
N MET A 152 -0.26 11.16 -1.48
CA MET A 152 -1.37 10.22 -1.40
C MET A 152 -2.70 10.83 -1.85
N VAL A 153 -2.92 12.13 -1.66
CA VAL A 153 -4.07 12.86 -2.24
C VAL A 153 -4.06 12.76 -3.76
N ILE A 154 -2.91 13.00 -4.41
CA ILE A 154 -2.76 12.86 -5.86
C ILE A 154 -3.09 11.43 -6.29
N ARG A 155 -2.68 10.41 -5.53
CA ARG A 155 -3.02 9.00 -5.85
C ARG A 155 -4.53 8.76 -5.81
N THR A 156 -5.23 9.27 -4.80
CA THR A 156 -6.70 9.18 -4.69
C THR A 156 -7.39 9.92 -5.82
N GLU A 157 -6.98 11.16 -6.11
CA GLU A 157 -7.56 11.98 -7.16
C GLU A 157 -7.30 11.41 -8.56
N LEU A 158 -6.10 10.93 -8.86
CA LEU A 158 -5.80 10.24 -10.12
C LEU A 158 -6.70 9.00 -10.31
N LYS A 159 -6.99 8.27 -9.23
CA LYS A 159 -7.89 7.12 -9.28
C LYS A 159 -9.35 7.53 -9.55
N ASN A 160 -9.84 8.58 -8.92
CA ASN A 160 -11.18 9.12 -9.19
C ASN A 160 -11.28 9.63 -10.65
N ASN A 161 -10.26 10.32 -11.14
CA ASN A 161 -10.17 10.78 -12.53
C ASN A 161 -10.10 9.62 -13.54
N ASP A 162 -9.42 8.52 -13.21
CA ASP A 162 -9.42 7.28 -14.01
C ASP A 162 -10.85 6.73 -14.17
N LEU A 163 -11.64 6.71 -13.08
CA LEU A 163 -13.04 6.28 -13.10
C LEU A 163 -13.92 7.22 -13.93
N GLU A 164 -13.73 8.54 -13.79
CA GLU A 164 -14.42 9.54 -14.62
C GLU A 164 -14.05 9.43 -16.11
N GLY A 165 -12.80 9.10 -16.42
CA GLY A 165 -12.36 8.82 -17.78
C GLY A 165 -13.04 7.59 -18.37
N MET A 166 -13.15 6.49 -17.61
CA MET A 166 -13.90 5.30 -18.03
C MET A 166 -15.37 5.62 -18.29
N ALA A 167 -15.99 6.37 -17.37
CA ALA A 167 -17.36 6.84 -17.51
C ALA A 167 -17.53 7.69 -18.79
N SER A 168 -16.61 8.62 -19.06
CA SER A 168 -16.64 9.41 -20.30
C SER A 168 -16.52 8.56 -21.56
N ALA A 169 -15.69 7.51 -21.58
CA ALA A 169 -15.60 6.64 -22.75
C ALA A 169 -16.88 5.85 -23.02
N ILE A 170 -17.62 5.50 -21.96
CA ILE A 170 -18.95 4.92 -22.06
C ILE A 170 -19.93 5.97 -22.63
N LEU A 171 -19.97 7.18 -22.07
CA LEU A 171 -20.79 8.29 -22.58
C LEU A 171 -20.55 8.59 -24.06
N ASP A 172 -19.30 8.49 -24.51
CA ASP A 172 -18.89 8.75 -25.89
C ASP A 172 -19.15 7.58 -26.86
N ASN A 173 -19.78 6.49 -26.40
CA ASN A 173 -19.99 5.24 -27.16
C ASN A 173 -18.69 4.65 -27.73
N LYS A 174 -17.60 4.78 -26.98
CA LYS A 174 -16.28 4.25 -27.35
C LYS A 174 -15.86 3.08 -26.47
N SER A 175 -16.69 2.69 -25.50
CA SER A 175 -16.42 1.62 -24.56
C SER A 175 -17.08 0.31 -25.01
N PRO A 176 -16.36 -0.83 -25.13
CA PRO A 176 -16.95 -2.14 -25.35
C PRO A 176 -17.65 -2.69 -24.09
N LEU A 177 -17.73 -1.92 -23.01
CA LEU A 177 -18.47 -2.30 -21.80
C LEU A 177 -19.97 -1.98 -21.93
N SER A 178 -20.36 -0.96 -22.69
CA SER A 178 -21.75 -0.61 -23.01
C SER A 178 -21.79 0.50 -24.08
N ASN A 179 -22.81 0.46 -24.94
CA ASN A 179 -23.09 1.49 -25.97
C ASN A 179 -24.25 2.43 -25.58
N ASP A 180 -24.73 2.34 -24.34
CA ASP A 180 -25.93 3.06 -23.89
C ASP A 180 -25.63 4.47 -23.37
N GLY A 181 -24.37 4.91 -23.44
CA GLY A 181 -23.94 6.23 -23.01
C GLY A 181 -24.33 6.54 -21.56
N ALA A 182 -25.11 7.60 -21.34
CA ALA A 182 -25.54 7.99 -19.99
C ALA A 182 -26.51 6.99 -19.35
N GLU A 183 -27.18 6.18 -20.18
CA GLU A 183 -28.15 5.17 -19.77
C GLU A 183 -27.50 3.85 -19.38
N THR A 184 -26.18 3.72 -19.55
CA THR A 184 -25.43 2.53 -19.14
C THR A 184 -25.72 2.20 -17.68
N ARG A 185 -26.22 0.98 -17.48
CA ARG A 185 -26.54 0.43 -16.16
C ARG A 185 -25.24 0.10 -15.44
N ILE A 186 -25.04 0.73 -14.31
CA ILE A 186 -23.90 0.51 -13.44
C ILE A 186 -24.38 0.18 -12.04
N PHE A 187 -23.61 -0.59 -11.30
CA PHE A 187 -23.87 -0.83 -9.90
C PHE A 187 -22.57 -0.79 -9.13
N LYS A 188 -22.68 -0.43 -7.85
CA LYS A 188 -21.65 -0.75 -6.87
C LYS A 188 -22.18 -1.90 -6.05
N GLN A 189 -21.34 -2.88 -5.79
CA GLN A 189 -21.69 -3.98 -4.91
C GLN A 189 -20.96 -3.81 -3.59
N PRO A 190 -21.59 -3.16 -2.59
CA PRO A 190 -21.12 -3.22 -1.22
C PRO A 190 -21.05 -4.66 -0.75
N ASN A 191 -20.04 -4.98 0.06
CA ASN A 191 -19.96 -6.26 0.75
C ASN A 191 -21.22 -6.51 1.61
N PRO A 192 -21.66 -7.76 1.83
CA PRO A 192 -22.76 -8.08 2.74
C PRO A 192 -22.67 -7.41 4.13
N ASP A 193 -21.46 -7.17 4.63
CA ASP A 193 -21.19 -6.50 5.91
C ASP A 193 -20.96 -4.98 5.78
N ALA A 194 -21.31 -4.36 4.64
CA ALA A 194 -21.06 -2.94 4.37
C ALA A 194 -21.76 -1.99 5.37
N CYS A 195 -21.30 -0.74 5.43
CA CYS A 195 -21.79 0.25 6.40
C CYS A 195 -23.26 0.63 6.11
N LYS A 196 -23.99 1.13 7.11
CA LYS A 196 -25.40 1.51 6.94
C LYS A 196 -25.59 2.53 5.80
N HIS A 197 -24.59 3.37 5.56
CA HIS A 197 -24.61 4.35 4.46
C HIS A 197 -24.31 3.70 3.09
N CYS A 198 -23.38 2.74 2.98
CA CYS A 198 -23.21 1.96 1.74
C CYS A 198 -24.51 1.24 1.39
N LYS A 199 -25.11 0.56 2.38
CA LYS A 199 -26.33 -0.22 2.19
C LYS A 199 -27.48 0.68 1.78
N ARG A 200 -27.66 1.81 2.47
CA ARG A 200 -28.67 2.82 2.12
C ARG A 200 -28.51 3.37 0.70
N LEU A 201 -27.27 3.62 0.26
CA LEU A 201 -27.01 4.31 -1.00
C LEU A 201 -26.86 3.38 -2.19
N TYR A 202 -26.38 2.15 -2.02
CA TYR A 202 -26.05 1.25 -3.11
C TYR A 202 -26.76 -0.10 -3.05
N LEU A 203 -27.55 -0.40 -2.01
CA LEU A 203 -28.39 -1.63 -1.96
C LEU A 203 -29.87 -1.28 -1.88
N GLU A 204 -30.70 -2.13 -2.44
CA GLU A 204 -32.15 -2.08 -2.29
C GLU A 204 -32.56 -2.26 -0.82
N PRO A 205 -33.80 -1.92 -0.42
CA PRO A 205 -34.27 -2.06 0.96
C PRO A 205 -34.11 -3.47 1.56
N ASN A 206 -34.00 -4.51 0.73
CA ASN A 206 -33.71 -5.88 1.15
C ASN A 206 -32.28 -6.06 1.71
N GLY A 207 -31.38 -5.09 1.50
CA GLY A 207 -30.01 -5.07 2.00
C GLY A 207 -29.08 -6.11 1.36
N LEU A 208 -29.49 -6.74 0.27
CA LEU A 208 -28.75 -7.78 -0.46
C LEU A 208 -28.51 -7.38 -1.92
N THR A 209 -29.56 -6.89 -2.59
CA THR A 209 -29.52 -6.59 -4.02
C THR A 209 -28.87 -5.23 -4.28
N PRO A 210 -27.82 -5.14 -5.12
CA PRO A 210 -27.27 -3.87 -5.55
C PRO A 210 -28.30 -3.00 -6.28
N ARG A 211 -28.37 -1.72 -5.92
CA ARG A 211 -29.09 -0.71 -6.72
C ARG A 211 -28.36 -0.52 -8.02
N VAL A 212 -29.14 -0.49 -9.09
CA VAL A 212 -28.65 -0.21 -10.44
C VAL A 212 -28.89 1.27 -10.71
N PHE A 213 -27.82 1.99 -11.03
CA PHE A 213 -27.83 3.40 -11.38
C PHE A 213 -27.61 3.55 -12.86
N LYS A 214 -28.07 4.68 -13.40
CA LYS A 214 -27.59 5.16 -14.69
C LYS A 214 -26.24 5.84 -14.50
N LEU A 215 -25.32 5.65 -15.44
CA LEU A 215 -24.01 6.29 -15.39
C LEU A 215 -24.11 7.81 -15.26
N GLY A 216 -25.01 8.43 -16.02
CA GLY A 216 -25.26 9.88 -15.95
C GLY A 216 -25.72 10.37 -14.57
N GLU A 217 -26.47 9.53 -13.84
CA GLU A 217 -26.96 9.85 -12.48
C GLU A 217 -25.81 9.91 -11.47
N LEU A 218 -24.93 8.91 -11.44
CA LEU A 218 -23.79 8.91 -10.51
C LEU A 218 -22.79 10.03 -10.82
N MET A 219 -22.65 10.40 -12.09
CA MET A 219 -21.82 11.55 -12.49
C MET A 219 -22.43 12.87 -12.03
N ALA A 220 -23.75 13.03 -12.14
CA ALA A 220 -24.45 14.24 -11.69
C ALA A 220 -24.36 14.44 -10.16
N ASN A 221 -24.32 13.36 -9.38
CA ASN A 221 -24.22 13.42 -7.91
C ASN A 221 -22.85 13.95 -7.41
N GLY A 222 -21.81 13.92 -8.26
CA GLY A 222 -20.48 14.47 -7.97
C GLY A 222 -19.75 13.74 -6.83
N THR A 223 -19.17 14.48 -5.89
CA THR A 223 -18.50 13.92 -4.69
C THR A 223 -19.30 14.20 -3.42
N ASN A 224 -19.07 13.39 -2.37
CA ASN A 224 -19.64 13.62 -1.04
C ASN A 224 -18.67 14.35 -0.09
N ILE A 225 -17.51 14.78 -0.58
CA ILE A 225 -16.51 15.49 0.23
C ILE A 225 -17.12 16.82 0.70
N GLY A 226 -17.09 17.07 2.02
CA GLY A 226 -17.64 18.28 2.64
C GLY A 226 -19.16 18.30 2.84
N LYS A 227 -19.90 17.27 2.40
CA LYS A 227 -21.36 17.15 2.62
C LYS A 227 -21.68 16.47 3.96
N LYS A 228 -22.78 16.85 4.61
CA LYS A 228 -23.28 16.13 5.80
C LYS A 228 -23.78 14.74 5.41
N VAL A 229 -23.66 13.78 6.33
CA VAL A 229 -24.02 12.38 6.10
C VAL A 229 -25.46 12.19 5.61
N ALA A 230 -26.39 13.02 6.08
CA ALA A 230 -27.79 13.01 5.65
C ALA A 230 -27.94 13.30 4.14
N ASP A 231 -27.09 14.17 3.60
CA ASP A 231 -27.13 14.68 2.23
C ASP A 231 -26.26 13.84 1.28
N TRP A 232 -25.63 12.77 1.77
CA TRP A 232 -24.82 11.91 0.94
C TRP A 232 -25.66 11.19 -0.11
N GLN A 233 -25.17 11.21 -1.34
CA GLN A 233 -25.74 10.53 -2.50
C GLN A 233 -24.81 9.41 -2.99
N ALA A 234 -25.33 8.53 -3.84
CA ALA A 234 -24.50 7.55 -4.56
C ALA A 234 -23.58 8.31 -5.53
N THR A 235 -22.28 8.03 -5.54
CA THR A 235 -21.28 8.77 -6.35
C THR A 235 -20.43 7.83 -7.19
N LEU A 236 -19.81 8.33 -8.25
CA LEU A 236 -18.89 7.55 -9.08
C LEU A 236 -17.60 7.17 -8.33
N GLY A 237 -17.05 8.10 -7.54
CA GLY A 237 -15.82 7.93 -6.75
C GLY A 237 -16.01 7.20 -5.41
N THR A 238 -15.02 7.31 -4.51
CA THR A 238 -15.09 6.69 -3.17
C THR A 238 -16.20 7.32 -2.32
N LEU A 239 -17.12 6.50 -1.79
CA LEU A 239 -18.29 6.96 -1.02
C LEU A 239 -17.95 7.38 0.41
N HIS A 240 -17.03 6.66 1.07
CA HIS A 240 -16.70 6.90 2.47
C HIS A 240 -15.22 7.03 2.70
N PRO A 241 -14.87 7.81 3.72
CA PRO A 241 -13.57 7.74 4.29
C PRO A 241 -13.52 6.86 5.56
N HIS A 242 -13.38 5.55 5.37
CA HIS A 242 -13.19 4.59 6.48
C HIS A 242 -11.71 4.46 6.82
N CYS A 243 -11.13 5.53 7.36
CA CYS A 243 -9.67 5.66 7.41
C CYS A 243 -9.09 5.52 8.82
N TYR A 244 -7.80 5.16 8.83
CA TYR A 244 -6.94 5.17 9.99
C TYR A 244 -6.34 6.56 10.17
N ASP A 245 -5.87 6.86 11.38
CA ASP A 245 -5.07 8.07 11.63
C ASP A 245 -3.67 7.99 10.99
N ASP A 246 -2.94 9.09 11.05
CA ASP A 246 -1.64 9.27 10.42
C ASP A 246 -0.47 8.53 11.10
N GLU A 247 -0.72 7.96 12.28
CA GLU A 247 0.24 7.18 13.06
C GLU A 247 0.08 5.66 12.89
N THR A 248 -0.93 5.20 12.15
CA THR A 248 -1.15 3.76 11.91
C THR A 248 -0.30 3.25 10.74
N GLU A 249 0.38 2.14 10.97
CA GLU A 249 1.17 1.41 9.98
C GLU A 249 0.45 0.15 9.49
N VAL A 250 0.75 -0.29 8.27
CA VAL A 250 0.30 -1.56 7.68
C VAL A 250 1.49 -2.47 7.43
N LEU A 251 1.31 -3.79 7.64
CA LEU A 251 2.32 -4.79 7.36
C LEU A 251 2.43 -5.01 5.85
N THR A 252 3.63 -4.80 5.31
CA THR A 252 3.99 -5.06 3.92
C THR A 252 5.01 -6.19 3.79
N ASN A 253 5.23 -6.70 2.57
CA ASN A 253 6.29 -7.64 2.26
C ASN A 253 7.72 -7.09 2.51
N ASN A 254 7.84 -5.77 2.73
CA ASN A 254 9.09 -5.07 3.04
C ASN A 254 9.10 -4.45 4.45
N GLY A 255 8.26 -4.95 5.35
CA GLY A 255 8.15 -4.49 6.74
C GLY A 255 6.91 -3.63 7.00
N PHE A 256 6.78 -3.13 8.24
CA PHE A 256 5.71 -2.18 8.56
C PHE A 256 6.02 -0.81 7.95
N LYS A 257 5.02 -0.21 7.32
CA LYS A 257 5.09 1.14 6.74
C LYS A 257 3.86 1.94 7.14
N LEU A 258 4.02 3.26 7.31
CA LEU A 258 2.86 4.15 7.39
C LEU A 258 2.14 4.12 6.03
N PHE A 259 0.83 4.34 6.04
CA PHE A 259 0.05 4.34 4.78
C PHE A 259 0.60 5.33 3.74
N LYS A 260 1.05 6.51 4.20
CA LYS A 260 1.69 7.54 3.37
C LYS A 260 3.00 7.09 2.71
N ASP A 261 3.69 6.10 3.30
CA ASP A 261 4.99 5.61 2.85
C ASP A 261 4.86 4.36 1.94
N LEU A 262 3.64 3.99 1.53
CA LEU A 262 3.41 2.83 0.68
C LEU A 262 3.86 3.08 -0.77
N ALA A 263 4.67 2.16 -1.29
CA ALA A 263 5.06 2.10 -2.70
C ALA A 263 4.07 1.23 -3.50
N GLU A 264 3.98 1.46 -4.82
CA GLU A 264 3.09 0.67 -5.69
C GLU A 264 3.48 -0.81 -5.83
N SER A 265 4.74 -1.13 -5.52
CA SER A 265 5.26 -2.48 -5.48
C SER A 265 4.98 -3.20 -4.17
N ASP A 266 4.49 -2.50 -3.14
CA ASP A 266 4.23 -3.12 -1.84
C ASP A 266 2.97 -4.00 -1.90
N LEU A 267 3.11 -5.19 -1.33
CA LEU A 267 1.98 -6.07 -1.03
C LEU A 267 1.63 -5.90 0.44
N VAL A 268 0.34 -5.79 0.74
CA VAL A 268 -0.16 -5.69 2.11
C VAL A 268 -0.64 -7.06 2.60
N TYR A 269 -0.47 -7.33 3.89
CA TYR A 269 -0.88 -8.58 4.49
C TYR A 269 -2.37 -8.54 4.84
N THR A 270 -3.11 -9.51 4.32
CA THR A 270 -4.56 -9.63 4.45
C THR A 270 -4.92 -11.00 5.00
N VAL A 271 -6.15 -11.18 5.47
CA VAL A 271 -6.66 -12.45 5.97
C VAL A 271 -8.11 -12.67 5.53
N ASP A 272 -8.43 -13.89 5.13
CA ASP A 272 -9.80 -14.30 4.91
C ASP A 272 -10.57 -14.34 6.25
N PRO A 273 -11.62 -13.52 6.47
CA PRO A 273 -12.42 -13.54 7.69
C PRO A 273 -13.09 -14.89 7.98
N GLU A 274 -13.34 -15.72 6.97
CA GLU A 274 -14.01 -17.01 7.17
C GLU A 274 -13.02 -18.07 7.69
N THR A 275 -11.86 -18.18 7.05
CA THR A 275 -10.88 -19.24 7.35
C THR A 275 -9.74 -18.79 8.27
N MET A 276 -9.56 -17.48 8.43
CA MET A 276 -8.38 -16.82 9.00
C MET A 276 -7.07 -17.15 8.26
N HIS A 277 -7.15 -17.60 7.01
CA HIS A 277 -5.97 -17.86 6.18
C HIS A 277 -5.40 -16.54 5.65
N PRO A 278 -4.09 -16.28 5.82
CA PRO A 278 -3.50 -15.04 5.35
C PRO A 278 -3.10 -15.09 3.88
N GLU A 279 -3.13 -13.94 3.21
CA GLU A 279 -2.61 -13.78 1.86
C GLU A 279 -2.00 -12.38 1.64
N TRP A 280 -0.99 -12.31 0.77
CA TRP A 280 -0.40 -11.05 0.31
C TRP A 280 -1.19 -10.52 -0.88
N GLN A 281 -1.68 -9.29 -0.79
CA GLN A 281 -2.44 -8.65 -1.87
C GLN A 281 -1.85 -7.30 -2.26
N LYS A 282 -1.93 -6.95 -3.54
CA LYS A 282 -1.59 -5.61 -4.01
C LYS A 282 -2.77 -4.66 -3.76
N PRO A 283 -2.55 -3.48 -3.15
CA PRO A 283 -3.58 -2.47 -3.07
C PRO A 283 -4.07 -2.01 -4.45
N ILE A 284 -5.39 -1.92 -4.63
CA ILE A 284 -6.05 -1.45 -5.86
C ILE A 284 -6.50 0.02 -5.78
N ASN A 285 -6.51 0.59 -4.57
CA ASN A 285 -6.80 2.00 -4.31
C ASN A 285 -6.02 2.50 -3.09
N TYR A 286 -5.68 3.79 -3.09
CA TYR A 286 -4.99 4.49 -2.00
C TYR A 286 -5.83 5.72 -1.64
N ILE A 287 -6.16 5.87 -0.37
CA ILE A 287 -7.09 6.89 0.11
C ILE A 287 -6.35 7.77 1.12
N ALA A 288 -6.32 9.08 0.84
CA ALA A 288 -5.85 10.09 1.78
C ALA A 288 -6.65 11.38 1.63
N TYR A 289 -7.07 11.95 2.75
CA TYR A 289 -7.68 13.27 2.78
C TYR A 289 -7.59 13.85 4.20
N HIS A 290 -7.83 15.16 4.31
CA HIS A 290 -7.85 15.84 5.59
C HIS A 290 -9.19 15.63 6.28
N HIS A 291 -9.17 15.04 7.47
CA HIS A 291 -10.34 14.81 8.30
C HIS A 291 -10.37 15.81 9.45
N LYS A 292 -11.44 16.59 9.49
CA LYS A 292 -11.76 17.46 10.63
C LYS A 292 -13.08 17.00 11.24
N GLY A 293 -13.00 16.21 12.30
CA GLY A 293 -14.17 15.61 12.92
C GLY A 293 -13.80 14.55 13.94
N GLU A 294 -14.80 13.80 14.38
CA GLU A 294 -14.60 12.81 15.44
C GLU A 294 -13.87 11.56 14.92
N MET A 295 -13.05 10.96 15.79
CA MET A 295 -12.45 9.64 15.63
C MET A 295 -12.65 8.83 16.92
N LEU A 296 -12.66 7.51 16.78
CA LEU A 296 -12.70 6.57 17.89
C LEU A 296 -11.32 6.02 18.19
N HIS A 297 -10.86 6.18 19.43
CA HIS A 297 -9.59 5.65 19.91
C HIS A 297 -9.85 4.47 20.85
N PHE A 298 -9.50 3.27 20.40
CA PHE A 298 -9.56 2.03 21.18
C PHE A 298 -8.19 1.76 21.77
N LYS A 299 -8.03 1.90 23.10
CA LYS A 299 -6.72 1.79 23.76
C LYS A 299 -6.73 0.94 25.02
N ASN A 300 -5.66 0.19 25.22
CA ASN A 300 -5.22 -0.33 26.51
C ASN A 300 -3.72 -0.69 26.45
N ALA A 301 -3.19 -1.30 27.51
CA ALA A 301 -1.78 -1.68 27.56
C ALA A 301 -1.33 -2.65 26.43
N ARG A 302 -2.24 -3.34 25.74
CA ARG A 302 -1.96 -4.40 24.74
C ARG A 302 -2.61 -4.16 23.36
N PHE A 303 -3.33 -3.05 23.19
CA PHE A 303 -4.09 -2.72 21.98
C PHE A 303 -4.14 -1.21 21.82
N ASP A 304 -3.97 -0.74 20.58
CA ASP A 304 -4.06 0.68 20.22
C ASP A 304 -4.52 0.76 18.77
N MET A 305 -5.59 1.51 18.51
CA MET A 305 -6.14 1.75 17.18
C MET A 305 -7.00 3.01 17.19
N MET A 306 -6.79 3.89 16.21
CA MET A 306 -7.57 5.12 16.06
C MET A 306 -8.13 5.21 14.65
N VAL A 307 -9.46 5.27 14.54
CA VAL A 307 -10.17 5.14 13.26
C VAL A 307 -11.39 6.05 13.22
N THR A 308 -11.88 6.37 12.03
CA THR A 308 -13.16 7.06 11.88
C THR A 308 -14.32 6.20 12.45
N PRO A 309 -15.41 6.80 12.97
CA PRO A 309 -16.51 6.06 13.60
C PRO A 309 -17.13 4.97 12.70
N GLU A 310 -17.15 5.21 11.39
CA GLU A 310 -17.74 4.31 10.40
C GLU A 310 -16.75 3.22 9.92
N HIS A 311 -15.47 3.30 10.33
CA HIS A 311 -14.44 2.36 9.91
C HIS A 311 -14.78 0.92 10.26
N LYS A 312 -14.58 0.01 9.31
CA LYS A 312 -14.89 -1.41 9.49
C LYS A 312 -13.78 -2.13 10.26
N MET A 313 -14.06 -2.51 11.49
CA MET A 313 -13.17 -3.33 12.30
C MET A 313 -13.51 -4.81 12.14
N LEU A 314 -12.48 -5.65 12.06
CA LEU A 314 -12.67 -7.11 12.07
C LEU A 314 -12.97 -7.56 13.49
N ILE A 315 -14.19 -8.02 13.73
CA ILE A 315 -14.69 -8.42 15.04
C ILE A 315 -15.13 -9.88 15.03
N GLN A 316 -14.75 -10.61 16.07
CA GLN A 316 -15.36 -11.90 16.39
C GLN A 316 -16.47 -11.68 17.43
N SER A 317 -17.72 -11.97 17.05
CA SER A 317 -18.87 -11.92 17.95
C SER A 317 -18.94 -13.14 18.87
N GLN A 318 -19.53 -12.97 20.05
CA GLN A 318 -19.77 -14.04 21.02
C GLN A 318 -21.26 -14.31 21.28
N TYR A 319 -22.18 -13.92 20.39
CA TYR A 319 -23.57 -14.27 20.60
C TYR A 319 -23.82 -15.78 20.47
N THR A 320 -24.14 -16.35 21.63
CA THR A 320 -24.87 -17.59 21.94
C THR A 320 -24.43 -18.90 21.30
N ARG A 321 -24.45 -19.94 22.13
CA ARG A 321 -24.22 -21.38 21.90
C ARG A 321 -24.85 -22.03 20.64
N LYS A 322 -25.46 -21.30 19.70
CA LYS A 322 -26.25 -21.88 18.59
C LYS A 322 -26.06 -21.34 17.15
N LYS A 323 -25.32 -20.26 16.83
CA LYS A 323 -25.02 -19.92 15.41
C LYS A 323 -23.69 -19.16 15.24
N GLY A 324 -22.65 -19.88 14.79
CA GLY A 324 -21.45 -19.35 14.10
C GLY A 324 -20.49 -18.46 14.88
N LYS A 325 -19.35 -19.01 15.34
CA LYS A 325 -18.18 -18.26 15.85
C LYS A 325 -17.39 -17.56 14.72
N GLY A 326 -18.07 -16.80 13.87
CA GLY A 326 -17.47 -16.17 12.68
C GLY A 326 -16.85 -14.80 12.99
N TYR A 327 -15.91 -14.38 12.14
CA TYR A 327 -15.41 -13.02 12.10
C TYR A 327 -16.27 -12.20 11.14
N LYS A 328 -16.52 -10.93 11.48
CA LYS A 328 -17.34 -10.00 10.69
C LYS A 328 -16.74 -8.61 10.70
N LEU A 329 -16.98 -7.86 9.64
CA LEU A 329 -16.58 -6.46 9.56
C LEU A 329 -17.70 -5.57 10.11
N ILE A 330 -17.46 -4.94 11.26
CA ILE A 330 -18.45 -4.10 11.95
C ILE A 330 -17.91 -2.68 12.05
N GLU A 331 -18.78 -1.68 11.90
CA GLU A 331 -18.38 -0.27 12.10
C GLU A 331 -17.83 -0.07 13.51
N ALA A 332 -16.78 0.73 13.65
CA ALA A 332 -16.13 1.00 14.93
C ALA A 332 -17.13 1.53 15.98
N ASP A 333 -18.04 2.41 15.56
CA ASP A 333 -19.06 2.98 16.44
C ASP A 333 -20.10 1.97 16.92
N LEU A 334 -20.34 0.90 16.16
CA LEU A 334 -21.19 -0.21 16.58
C LEU A 334 -20.40 -1.20 17.44
N ALA A 335 -19.14 -1.46 17.09
CA ALA A 335 -18.27 -2.38 17.80
C ALA A 335 -18.04 -1.98 19.25
N LYS A 336 -18.01 -0.66 19.55
CA LYS A 336 -17.84 -0.13 20.91
C LYS A 336 -18.94 -0.58 21.90
N ASN A 337 -20.15 -0.85 21.41
CA ASN A 337 -21.34 -1.06 22.25
C ASN A 337 -21.44 -2.48 22.81
N ASN A 338 -20.60 -3.42 22.37
CA ASN A 338 -20.64 -4.81 22.84
C ASN A 338 -19.31 -5.25 23.45
N THR A 339 -19.33 -5.42 24.76
CA THR A 339 -18.19 -5.78 25.60
C THR A 339 -17.63 -7.18 25.31
N ASN A 340 -18.43 -8.08 24.73
CA ASN A 340 -18.00 -9.45 24.43
C ASN A 340 -17.26 -9.60 23.09
N HIS A 341 -17.20 -8.54 22.28
CA HIS A 341 -16.48 -8.54 21.02
C HIS A 341 -14.96 -8.71 21.20
N ARG A 342 -14.34 -9.42 20.26
CA ARG A 342 -12.89 -9.61 20.20
C ARG A 342 -12.35 -9.11 18.87
N ILE A 343 -11.19 -8.47 18.93
CA ILE A 343 -10.42 -8.06 17.75
C ILE A 343 -9.30 -9.09 17.57
N PRO A 344 -9.25 -9.84 16.44
CA PRO A 344 -8.23 -10.84 16.21
C PRO A 344 -6.87 -10.20 15.89
N SER A 345 -5.81 -10.94 16.17
CA SER A 345 -4.43 -10.58 15.82
C SER A 345 -3.58 -11.80 15.40
N GLY A 346 -4.14 -13.01 15.49
CA GLY A 346 -3.54 -14.24 14.99
C GLY A 346 -4.13 -14.66 13.64
N ILE A 347 -3.66 -15.78 13.13
CA ILE A 347 -4.03 -16.34 11.83
C ILE A 347 -4.17 -17.86 11.91
N ASN A 348 -4.70 -18.46 10.85
CA ASN A 348 -4.75 -19.90 10.63
C ASN A 348 -3.75 -20.27 9.52
N TRP A 349 -2.54 -20.64 9.93
CA TRP A 349 -1.46 -21.04 9.05
C TRP A 349 -1.26 -22.56 9.10
N ARG A 350 -1.24 -23.22 7.94
CA ARG A 350 -0.94 -24.67 7.84
C ARG A 350 0.53 -24.91 7.48
N GLY A 351 1.05 -24.12 6.55
CA GLY A 351 2.41 -24.22 6.05
C GLY A 351 2.70 -25.50 5.26
N GLU A 352 3.90 -25.56 4.71
CA GLU A 352 4.44 -26.69 3.96
C GLU A 352 5.23 -27.59 4.91
N ASN A 353 4.97 -28.90 4.87
CA ASN A 353 5.79 -29.87 5.57
C ASN A 353 6.91 -30.36 4.64
N LYS A 354 8.15 -29.97 4.94
CA LYS A 354 9.34 -30.38 4.18
C LYS A 354 10.27 -31.17 5.08
N LYS A 355 10.87 -32.22 4.54
CA LYS A 355 11.90 -33.00 5.24
C LYS A 355 13.28 -32.38 5.11
N ALA A 356 13.55 -31.72 3.98
CA ALA A 356 14.83 -31.10 3.71
C ALA A 356 14.68 -29.83 2.86
N ILE A 357 15.70 -28.98 2.93
CA ILE A 357 15.79 -27.69 2.24
C ILE A 357 17.20 -27.55 1.66
N ASP A 358 17.30 -26.99 0.45
CA ASP A 358 18.60 -26.65 -0.14
C ASP A 358 19.27 -25.52 0.66
N LEU A 359 20.53 -25.75 1.02
CA LEU A 359 21.39 -24.74 1.62
C LEU A 359 22.71 -24.74 0.86
N GLY A 360 22.88 -23.80 -0.07
CA GLY A 360 24.10 -23.67 -0.85
C GLY A 360 24.38 -24.89 -1.75
N GLY A 361 23.35 -25.46 -2.38
CA GLY A 361 23.48 -26.61 -3.27
C GLY A 361 23.58 -27.96 -2.56
N ARG A 362 23.35 -28.01 -1.25
CA ARG A 362 23.34 -29.23 -0.44
C ARG A 362 21.98 -29.39 0.23
N GLU A 363 21.42 -30.59 0.16
CA GLU A 363 20.17 -30.92 0.83
C GLU A 363 20.40 -31.11 2.33
N VAL A 364 19.69 -30.32 3.16
CA VAL A 364 19.82 -30.34 4.62
C VAL A 364 18.48 -30.65 5.25
N ASP A 365 18.47 -31.54 6.25
CA ASP A 365 17.31 -31.78 7.10
C ASP A 365 16.72 -30.45 7.61
N VAL A 366 15.40 -30.34 7.56
CA VAL A 366 14.67 -29.11 7.90
C VAL A 366 15.01 -28.61 9.31
N GLU A 367 15.19 -29.48 10.29
CA GLU A 367 15.52 -29.06 11.66
C GLU A 367 16.93 -28.48 11.75
N THR A 368 17.91 -29.15 11.14
CA THR A 368 19.30 -28.68 11.05
C THR A 368 19.39 -27.36 10.29
N TYR A 369 18.63 -27.23 9.19
CA TYR A 369 18.51 -25.99 8.44
C TYR A 369 17.96 -24.85 9.30
N LEU A 370 16.85 -25.08 10.01
CA LEU A 370 16.20 -24.07 10.85
C LEU A 370 17.10 -23.63 12.01
N LYS A 371 17.80 -24.58 12.66
CA LYS A 371 18.78 -24.27 13.71
C LYS A 371 19.90 -23.40 13.16
N PHE A 372 20.51 -23.81 12.04
CA PHE A 372 21.58 -23.04 11.41
C PHE A 372 21.14 -21.62 11.03
N MET A 373 20.01 -21.48 10.32
CA MET A 373 19.50 -20.17 9.92
C MET A 373 19.11 -19.31 11.12
N ALA A 374 18.55 -19.89 12.18
CA ALA A 374 18.21 -19.15 13.39
C ALA A 374 19.45 -18.59 14.09
N TYR A 375 20.51 -19.39 14.24
CA TYR A 375 21.76 -18.96 14.87
C TYR A 375 22.55 -17.98 14.01
N TRP A 376 22.52 -18.13 12.68
CA TRP A 376 23.21 -17.22 11.77
C TRP A 376 22.46 -15.89 11.59
N LEU A 377 21.13 -15.90 11.52
CA LEU A 377 20.36 -14.65 11.41
C LEU A 377 20.45 -13.80 12.67
N SER A 378 20.56 -14.41 13.85
CA SER A 378 20.80 -13.73 15.12
C SER A 378 22.26 -13.24 15.23
N ASP A 379 23.21 -14.13 15.50
CA ASP A 379 24.60 -13.78 15.84
C ASP A 379 25.62 -14.05 14.71
N GLY A 380 25.13 -14.36 13.52
CA GLY A 380 25.98 -14.68 12.38
C GLY A 380 26.43 -13.48 11.55
N SER A 381 27.55 -13.65 10.87
CA SER A 381 28.04 -12.75 9.83
C SER A 381 28.53 -13.54 8.62
N CYS A 382 28.48 -12.93 7.44
CA CYS A 382 29.08 -13.46 6.22
C CYS A 382 29.84 -12.32 5.54
N THR A 383 31.15 -12.49 5.36
CA THR A 383 32.02 -11.49 4.74
C THR A 383 32.78 -12.11 3.58
N PHE A 384 32.81 -11.42 2.44
CA PHE A 384 33.65 -11.78 1.32
C PHE A 384 34.96 -11.00 1.39
N TYR A 385 36.07 -11.72 1.52
CA TYR A 385 37.42 -11.13 1.66
C TYR A 385 38.46 -12.07 1.03
N ASN A 386 39.50 -11.53 0.39
CA ASN A 386 40.56 -12.31 -0.27
C ASN A 386 40.02 -13.46 -1.16
N ASN A 387 38.99 -13.16 -1.95
CA ASN A 387 38.32 -14.11 -2.84
C ASN A 387 37.73 -15.36 -2.13
N LYS A 388 37.40 -15.24 -0.84
CA LYS A 388 36.82 -16.30 -0.01
C LYS A 388 35.67 -15.76 0.84
N TYR A 389 34.71 -16.64 1.12
CA TYR A 389 33.64 -16.35 2.07
C TYR A 389 34.04 -16.78 3.49
N TYR A 390 33.84 -15.86 4.42
CA TYR A 390 34.03 -16.06 5.86
C TYR A 390 32.67 -16.00 6.52
N ILE A 391 32.13 -17.17 6.85
CA ILE A 391 30.86 -17.30 7.55
C ILE A 391 31.17 -17.57 9.02
N GLN A 392 30.58 -16.79 9.90
CA GLN A 392 30.84 -16.88 11.32
C GLN A 392 29.54 -16.85 12.11
N ILE A 393 29.50 -17.56 13.23
CA ILE A 393 28.46 -17.43 14.26
C ILE A 393 29.18 -17.20 15.58
N HIS A 394 28.92 -16.07 16.24
CA HIS A 394 29.56 -15.73 17.51
C HIS A 394 28.66 -16.08 18.69
N GLN A 395 29.21 -16.68 19.74
CA GLN A 395 28.46 -16.94 20.97
C GLN A 395 29.40 -17.06 22.17
N ASP A 396 28.91 -16.70 23.36
CA ASP A 396 29.69 -16.77 24.61
C ASP A 396 30.00 -18.20 24.99
N ASN A 397 29.01 -19.10 24.84
CA ASN A 397 29.19 -20.54 24.97
C ASN A 397 28.99 -21.19 23.61
N ILE A 398 30.06 -21.39 22.85
CA ILE A 398 29.97 -21.93 21.49
C ILE A 398 29.75 -23.46 21.45
N GLU A 399 29.99 -24.16 22.56
CA GLU A 399 30.03 -25.62 22.62
C GLU A 399 28.66 -26.24 22.32
N TRP A 400 27.58 -25.64 22.82
CA TRP A 400 26.23 -26.12 22.56
C TRP A 400 25.81 -25.87 21.10
N VAL A 401 26.19 -24.72 20.52
CA VAL A 401 25.94 -24.41 19.10
C VAL A 401 26.64 -25.42 18.21
N TYR A 402 27.91 -25.74 18.51
CA TYR A 402 28.68 -26.74 17.77
C TYR A 402 28.02 -28.12 17.78
N LYS A 403 27.52 -28.56 18.95
CA LYS A 403 26.82 -29.85 19.10
C LYS A 403 25.52 -29.91 18.31
N GLU A 404 24.75 -28.82 18.30
CA GLU A 404 23.48 -28.72 17.56
C GLU A 404 23.70 -28.69 16.04
N LEU A 405 24.83 -28.14 15.58
CA LEU A 405 25.19 -28.04 14.16
C LEU A 405 26.10 -29.17 13.65
N LYS A 406 26.27 -30.26 14.40
CA LYS A 406 27.15 -31.39 14.03
C LYS A 406 26.78 -32.08 12.72
N ASN A 407 25.49 -32.07 12.38
CA ASN A 407 24.93 -32.73 11.20
C ASN A 407 24.89 -31.81 9.97
N LEU A 408 25.39 -30.58 10.09
CA LEU A 408 25.45 -29.65 8.98
C LEU A 408 26.40 -30.21 7.91
N PRO A 409 26.04 -30.23 6.61
CA PRO A 409 26.87 -30.86 5.58
C PRO A 409 28.08 -30.00 5.20
N PHE A 410 28.54 -29.11 6.06
CA PHE A 410 29.67 -28.21 5.84
C PHE A 410 30.75 -28.45 6.89
N LYS A 411 32.00 -28.18 6.53
CA LYS A 411 33.11 -28.26 7.47
C LYS A 411 33.06 -27.08 8.44
N VAL A 412 32.67 -27.35 9.68
CA VAL A 412 32.57 -26.36 10.77
C VAL A 412 33.84 -26.39 11.61
N TYR A 413 34.51 -25.25 11.72
CA TYR A 413 35.67 -25.08 12.59
C TYR A 413 35.25 -24.38 13.88
N LYS A 414 35.55 -25.00 15.03
CA LYS A 414 35.25 -24.45 16.36
C LYS A 414 36.41 -23.60 16.87
N CYS A 415 36.15 -22.33 17.13
CA CYS A 415 37.06 -21.42 17.84
C CYS A 415 36.54 -21.14 19.26
N LYS A 416 37.25 -20.32 20.05
CA LYS A 416 36.88 -20.05 21.46
C LYS A 416 35.49 -19.43 21.64
N ARG A 417 35.09 -18.50 20.78
CA ARG A 417 33.80 -17.76 20.85
C ARG A 417 33.07 -17.69 19.51
N ALA A 418 33.50 -18.49 18.54
CA ALA A 418 32.94 -18.45 17.19
C ALA A 418 32.98 -19.82 16.52
N LEU A 419 31.99 -20.10 15.68
CA LEU A 419 32.05 -21.14 14.66
C LEU A 419 32.42 -20.49 13.33
N LEU A 420 33.36 -21.09 12.60
CA LEU A 420 33.77 -20.64 11.28
C LEU A 420 33.40 -21.68 10.24
N ILE A 421 32.84 -21.23 9.12
CA ILE A 421 32.55 -22.05 7.96
C ILE A 421 33.16 -21.38 6.73
N HIS A 422 33.86 -22.17 5.92
CA HIS A 422 34.46 -21.75 4.66
C HIS A 422 33.85 -22.58 3.55
N ASP A 423 32.84 -22.03 2.88
CA ASP A 423 32.19 -22.65 1.73
C ASP A 423 31.68 -21.54 0.80
N GLU A 424 32.00 -21.65 -0.49
CA GLU A 424 31.69 -20.63 -1.49
C GLU A 424 30.20 -20.58 -1.81
N ALA A 425 29.56 -21.75 -1.93
CA ALA A 425 28.15 -21.84 -2.28
C ALA A 425 27.26 -21.36 -1.14
N LEU A 426 27.57 -21.77 0.10
CA LEU A 426 26.91 -21.28 1.30
C LEU A 426 27.13 -19.78 1.49
N GLY A 427 28.35 -19.28 1.23
CA GLY A 427 28.68 -17.87 1.35
C GLY A 427 27.84 -17.01 0.41
N ARG A 428 27.77 -17.40 -0.87
CA ARG A 428 26.91 -16.75 -1.88
C ARG A 428 25.45 -16.76 -1.48
N GLU A 429 24.95 -17.88 -0.96
CA GLU A 429 23.58 -17.99 -0.49
C GLU A 429 23.29 -17.04 0.67
N LEU A 430 24.14 -17.05 1.69
CA LEU A 430 23.94 -16.23 2.90
C LEU A 430 24.06 -14.73 2.63
N THR A 431 24.88 -14.30 1.67
CA THR A 431 24.99 -12.87 1.33
C THR A 431 23.70 -12.27 0.78
N LYS A 432 22.74 -13.09 0.32
CA LYS A 432 21.43 -12.61 -0.15
C LYS A 432 20.62 -12.01 1.00
N TYR A 433 20.74 -12.55 2.21
CA TYR A 433 19.92 -12.19 3.37
C TYR A 433 20.38 -10.94 4.12
N GLY A 434 21.11 -10.05 3.44
CA GLY A 434 21.52 -8.76 3.99
C GLY A 434 22.58 -8.81 5.09
N LYS A 435 23.01 -7.61 5.51
CA LYS A 435 23.89 -7.39 6.67
C LYS A 435 23.05 -7.01 7.90
N SER A 436 23.66 -6.88 9.09
CA SER A 436 23.01 -6.57 10.38
C SER A 436 21.63 -5.88 10.31
N TYR A 437 21.55 -4.59 9.96
CA TYR A 437 20.30 -3.80 9.94
C TYR A 437 19.43 -4.01 8.69
N GLN A 438 19.90 -4.82 7.74
CA GLN A 438 19.22 -5.17 6.48
C GLN A 438 18.83 -6.65 6.44
N LYS A 439 19.08 -7.41 7.52
CA LYS A 439 18.76 -8.84 7.57
C LYS A 439 17.26 -9.05 7.39
N TYR A 440 16.90 -10.16 6.76
CA TYR A 440 15.52 -10.63 6.61
C TYR A 440 15.47 -12.16 6.61
N ILE A 441 14.31 -12.73 6.91
CA ILE A 441 14.11 -14.18 7.00
C ILE A 441 13.79 -14.73 5.61
N PRO A 442 14.45 -15.82 5.17
CA PRO A 442 14.17 -16.44 3.88
C PRO A 442 12.74 -16.99 3.77
N GLU A 443 12.22 -16.97 2.56
CA GLU A 443 10.90 -17.53 2.25
C GLU A 443 10.80 -19.03 2.54
N SER A 444 11.92 -19.77 2.40
CA SER A 444 12.03 -21.18 2.76
C SER A 444 11.69 -21.46 4.22
N VAL A 445 11.92 -20.53 5.15
CA VAL A 445 11.51 -20.62 6.55
C VAL A 445 10.07 -20.16 6.73
N LYS A 446 9.70 -19.04 6.09
CA LYS A 446 8.37 -18.43 6.21
C LYS A 446 7.23 -19.34 5.74
N ARG A 447 7.49 -20.28 4.84
CA ARG A 447 6.48 -21.20 4.30
C ARG A 447 6.25 -22.46 5.12
N LEU A 448 7.09 -22.77 6.10
CA LEU A 448 7.01 -24.04 6.83
C LEU A 448 5.81 -24.11 7.77
N THR A 449 5.56 -25.31 8.32
CA THR A 449 4.49 -25.55 9.29
C THR A 449 4.68 -24.72 10.58
N PRO A 450 3.60 -24.46 11.34
CA PRO A 450 3.68 -23.76 12.62
C PRO A 450 4.71 -24.34 13.60
N GLU A 451 4.90 -25.67 13.62
CA GLU A 451 5.85 -26.37 14.48
C GLU A 451 7.29 -26.04 14.11
N HIS A 452 7.61 -26.08 12.81
CA HIS A 452 8.92 -25.72 12.28
C HIS A 452 9.23 -24.23 12.50
N ILE A 453 8.24 -23.35 12.26
CA ILE A 453 8.41 -21.91 12.51
C ILE A 453 8.65 -21.65 14.00
N LYS A 454 7.92 -22.35 14.88
CA LYS A 454 8.15 -22.27 16.33
C LYS A 454 9.54 -22.76 16.72
N LEU A 455 10.03 -23.84 16.11
CA LEU A 455 11.40 -24.34 16.31
C LEU A 455 12.43 -23.27 15.91
N PHE A 456 12.27 -22.64 14.75
CA PHE A 456 13.13 -21.55 14.30
C PHE A 456 13.13 -20.39 15.30
N LEU A 457 11.95 -19.88 15.70
CA LEU A 457 11.82 -18.77 16.63
C LEU A 457 12.44 -19.08 18.00
N ILE A 458 12.22 -20.28 18.55
CA ILE A 458 12.83 -20.67 19.82
C ILE A 458 14.36 -20.69 19.72
N ASN A 459 14.92 -21.24 18.64
CA ASN A 459 16.36 -21.28 18.46
C ASN A 459 16.95 -19.89 18.19
N TYR A 460 16.24 -19.01 17.48
CA TYR A 460 16.65 -17.63 17.30
C TYR A 460 16.73 -16.92 18.66
N ALA A 461 15.71 -17.11 19.51
CA ALA A 461 15.65 -16.50 20.83
C ALA A 461 16.71 -17.01 21.82
N LYS A 462 17.34 -18.17 21.57
CA LYS A 462 18.45 -18.67 22.39
C LYS A 462 19.75 -17.87 22.18
N CYS A 463 19.91 -17.26 21.00
CA CYS A 463 21.08 -16.47 20.64
C CYS A 463 20.87 -14.99 20.99
N ASP A 464 19.93 -14.34 20.30
CA ASP A 464 19.72 -12.87 20.38
C ASP A 464 18.32 -12.54 20.94
N GLY A 465 17.85 -13.36 21.88
CA GLY A 465 16.55 -13.18 22.52
C GLY A 465 16.61 -13.35 24.03
N HIS A 466 15.46 -13.13 24.66
CA HIS A 466 15.28 -13.32 26.10
C HIS A 466 14.10 -14.25 26.34
N ILE A 467 14.38 -15.42 26.92
CA ILE A 467 13.38 -16.42 27.28
C ILE A 467 13.22 -16.42 28.80
N ARG A 468 12.09 -15.89 29.29
CA ARG A 468 11.69 -16.03 30.69
C ARG A 468 10.86 -17.28 30.84
N LYS A 469 11.30 -18.18 31.73
CA LYS A 469 10.51 -19.36 32.10
C LYS A 469 9.30 -18.94 32.96
N PRO A 470 8.18 -19.67 32.87
CA PRO A 470 7.07 -19.47 33.80
C PRO A 470 7.55 -19.60 35.25
N ARG A 471 7.01 -18.79 36.14
CA ARG A 471 7.32 -18.86 37.57
C ARG A 471 6.06 -18.64 38.39
N GLU A 472 5.98 -19.28 39.53
CA GLU A 472 4.95 -19.02 40.51
C GLU A 472 5.50 -18.06 41.57
N TRP A 473 4.72 -17.04 41.91
CA TRP A 473 5.09 -16.11 42.97
C TRP A 473 3.83 -15.61 43.68
N LYS A 474 3.78 -15.81 45.01
CA LYS A 474 2.65 -15.44 45.87
C LYS A 474 1.28 -15.90 45.34
N GLY A 475 1.19 -17.15 44.87
CA GLY A 475 -0.05 -17.73 44.34
C GLY A 475 -0.42 -17.28 42.91
N TYR A 476 0.40 -16.44 42.26
CA TYR A 476 0.23 -16.06 40.86
C TYR A 476 1.20 -16.82 39.95
N THR A 477 0.67 -17.49 38.93
CA THR A 477 1.47 -18.15 37.88
C THR A 477 1.79 -17.15 36.76
N PHE A 478 3.02 -16.67 36.72
CA PHE A 478 3.53 -15.84 35.63
C PHE A 478 3.85 -16.75 34.44
N ARG A 479 3.28 -16.43 33.29
CA ARG A 479 3.56 -17.16 32.04
C ARG A 479 4.98 -16.87 31.56
N GLY A 480 5.53 -17.82 30.82
CA GLY A 480 6.79 -17.61 30.11
C GLY A 480 6.65 -16.51 29.05
N GLU A 481 7.75 -15.81 28.80
CA GLU A 481 7.81 -14.69 27.85
C GLU A 481 9.01 -14.92 26.93
N ILE A 482 8.79 -14.82 25.61
CA ILE A 482 9.86 -14.84 24.62
C ILE A 482 9.92 -13.45 24.00
N THR A 483 11.10 -12.85 24.06
CA THR A 483 11.38 -11.53 23.48
C THR A 483 12.53 -11.64 22.49
N PHE A 484 12.37 -11.02 21.34
CA PHE A 484 13.36 -10.95 20.26
C PHE A 484 13.88 -9.53 20.13
N TYR A 485 15.14 -9.40 19.72
CA TYR A 485 15.78 -8.12 19.44
C TYR A 485 16.26 -8.08 17.98
N THR A 486 16.21 -6.90 17.37
CA THR A 486 16.83 -6.65 16.06
C THR A 486 16.88 -5.15 15.77
N SER A 487 17.85 -4.69 14.99
CA SER A 487 17.89 -3.34 14.42
C SER A 487 17.28 -3.25 13.01
N SER A 488 16.99 -4.40 12.37
CA SER A 488 16.39 -4.46 11.04
C SER A 488 14.87 -4.33 11.11
N ASN A 489 14.32 -3.36 10.36
CA ASN A 489 12.88 -3.18 10.23
C ASN A 489 12.21 -4.38 9.53
N GLN A 490 12.87 -4.95 8.52
CA GLN A 490 12.35 -6.08 7.77
C GLN A 490 12.38 -7.35 8.63
N LEU A 491 13.50 -7.63 9.31
CA LEU A 491 13.59 -8.76 10.24
C LEU A 491 12.56 -8.67 11.38
N ALA A 492 12.33 -7.47 11.91
CA ALA A 492 11.32 -7.25 12.95
C ALA A 492 9.90 -7.61 12.45
N ALA A 493 9.59 -7.27 11.21
CA ALA A 493 8.32 -7.62 10.58
C ALA A 493 8.23 -9.12 10.24
N ASP A 494 9.32 -9.72 9.75
CA ASP A 494 9.40 -11.15 9.47
C ASP A 494 9.22 -11.99 10.74
N ILE A 495 9.85 -11.58 11.85
CA ILE A 495 9.65 -12.22 13.17
C ILE A 495 8.17 -12.11 13.57
N ALA A 496 7.52 -10.97 13.33
CA ALA A 496 6.10 -10.84 13.60
C ALA A 496 5.22 -11.72 12.71
N GLU A 497 5.53 -11.84 11.43
CA GLU A 497 4.91 -12.77 10.49
C GLU A 497 5.03 -14.21 11.02
N LEU A 498 6.23 -14.62 11.43
CA LEU A 498 6.48 -15.95 11.99
C LEU A 498 5.77 -16.17 13.32
N ILE A 499 5.74 -15.19 14.22
CA ILE A 499 5.01 -15.28 15.50
C ILE A 499 3.53 -15.55 15.22
N MET A 500 2.94 -14.85 14.25
CA MET A 500 1.56 -15.09 13.84
C MET A 500 1.37 -16.51 13.29
N LYS A 501 2.26 -16.95 12.38
CA LYS A 501 2.20 -18.28 11.76
C LYS A 501 2.40 -19.41 12.77
N ALA A 502 3.13 -19.16 13.86
CA ALA A 502 3.29 -20.09 14.98
C ALA A 502 2.16 -20.02 16.02
N GLY A 503 1.06 -19.30 15.74
CA GLY A 503 -0.12 -19.21 16.60
C GLY A 503 -0.02 -18.18 17.73
N GLY A 504 0.86 -17.19 17.60
CA GLY A 504 1.04 -16.10 18.55
C GLY A 504 0.54 -14.74 18.04
N LYS A 505 0.72 -13.72 18.90
CA LYS A 505 0.53 -12.30 18.57
C LYS A 505 1.84 -11.55 18.85
N PRO A 506 2.41 -10.85 17.87
CA PRO A 506 3.56 -9.97 18.08
C PRO A 506 3.14 -8.69 18.81
N ALA A 507 4.02 -8.17 19.66
CA ALA A 507 3.93 -6.83 20.21
C ALA A 507 5.30 -6.16 20.13
N PHE A 508 5.33 -4.94 19.59
CA PHE A 508 6.55 -4.21 19.33
C PHE A 508 6.79 -3.13 20.39
N TYR A 509 8.07 -2.90 20.67
CA TYR A 509 8.58 -1.77 21.43
C TYR A 509 9.83 -1.27 20.70
N LEU A 510 9.93 0.04 20.49
CA LEU A 510 11.10 0.65 19.86
C LEU A 510 11.97 1.29 20.94
N ASP A 511 13.12 0.68 21.20
CA ASP A 511 14.13 1.27 22.07
C ASP A 511 14.91 2.32 21.28
N LYS A 512 14.67 3.61 21.56
CA LYS A 512 15.34 4.76 20.93
C LYS A 512 16.79 4.89 21.42
N THR A 513 17.64 3.97 20.99
CA THR A 513 19.04 3.85 21.39
C THR A 513 20.02 4.48 20.41
N LYS A 514 19.56 4.84 19.19
CA LYS A 514 20.41 5.51 18.19
C LYS A 514 21.03 6.77 18.77
N GLY A 515 22.34 6.92 18.58
CA GLY A 515 23.14 8.05 19.08
C GLY A 515 23.63 7.90 20.52
N LYS A 516 23.23 6.85 21.26
CA LYS A 516 23.79 6.59 22.58
C LYS A 516 25.21 6.04 22.46
N GLU A 517 26.09 6.55 23.30
CA GLU A 517 27.45 6.03 23.44
C GLU A 517 27.49 4.89 24.46
N VAL A 518 28.18 3.81 24.10
CA VAL A 518 28.42 2.65 24.96
C VAL A 518 29.92 2.47 25.09
N THR A 519 30.41 2.47 26.32
CA THR A 519 31.82 2.25 26.63
C THR A 519 32.07 0.77 26.85
N PHE A 520 32.97 0.20 26.05
CA PHE A 520 33.53 -1.13 26.23
C PHE A 520 34.99 -1.04 26.64
N LYS A 521 35.59 -2.16 27.07
CA LYS A 521 37.01 -2.21 27.48
C LYS A 521 37.99 -1.72 26.40
N ASN A 522 37.57 -1.75 25.14
CA ASN A 522 38.37 -1.40 23.97
C ASN A 522 37.99 -0.05 23.32
N GLY A 523 37.06 0.71 23.90
CA GLY A 523 36.69 2.05 23.41
C GLY A 523 35.22 2.39 23.58
N THR A 524 34.89 3.63 23.23
CA THR A 524 33.51 4.14 23.21
C THR A 524 32.95 4.03 21.79
N TYR A 525 31.78 3.42 21.67
CA TYR A 525 31.10 3.19 20.40
C TYR A 525 29.71 3.81 20.42
N THR A 526 29.33 4.44 19.30
CA THR A 526 27.99 5.02 19.14
C THR A 526 27.04 3.99 18.52
N ILE A 527 25.86 3.84 19.09
CA ILE A 527 24.81 2.99 18.53
C ILE A 527 24.22 3.66 17.28
N ASN A 528 24.33 3.01 16.13
CA ASN A 528 23.91 3.58 14.84
C ASN A 528 22.40 3.48 14.55
N HIS A 529 21.70 2.53 15.19
CA HIS A 529 20.30 2.22 14.89
C HIS A 529 19.49 1.99 16.17
N ASN A 530 18.19 2.31 16.12
CA ASN A 530 17.26 1.92 17.17
C ASN A 530 17.09 0.40 17.20
N ILE A 531 16.67 -0.13 18.34
CA ILE A 531 16.48 -1.57 18.52
C ILE A 531 15.00 -1.86 18.68
N TRP A 532 14.49 -2.75 17.83
CA TRP A 532 13.18 -3.34 18.00
C TRP A 532 13.23 -4.44 19.04
N ARG A 533 12.24 -4.41 19.94
CA ARG A 533 11.95 -5.48 20.88
C ARG A 533 10.59 -6.05 20.53
N ILE A 534 10.56 -7.29 20.05
CA ILE A 534 9.34 -7.99 19.65
C ILE A 534 9.01 -9.04 20.71
N ARG A 535 7.82 -8.97 21.31
CA ARG A 535 7.35 -9.98 22.28
C ARG A 535 6.38 -10.94 21.63
N TRP A 536 6.57 -12.23 21.90
CA TRP A 536 5.60 -13.27 21.57
C TRP A 536 4.52 -13.33 22.66
N ASN A 537 3.28 -13.02 22.30
CA ASN A 537 2.12 -13.26 23.17
C ASN A 537 1.32 -14.47 22.71
N SER A 538 0.94 -15.35 23.64
CA SER A 538 0.10 -16.52 23.32
C SER A 538 -1.37 -16.17 23.07
N GLN A 539 -1.79 -14.97 23.47
CA GLN A 539 -3.17 -14.52 23.27
C GLN A 539 -3.29 -13.83 21.91
N THR A 540 -4.02 -14.47 20.99
CA THR A 540 -4.18 -14.07 19.58
C THR A 540 -5.35 -13.11 19.33
N HIS A 541 -5.93 -12.53 20.38
CA HIS A 541 -7.05 -11.59 20.28
C HIS A 541 -7.05 -10.60 21.43
N SER A 542 -7.72 -9.47 21.24
CA SER A 542 -7.92 -8.44 22.26
C SER A 542 -9.41 -8.25 22.52
N PHE A 543 -9.82 -8.17 23.79
CA PHE A 543 -11.22 -7.99 24.16
C PHE A 543 -11.59 -6.52 24.21
N ILE A 544 -12.70 -6.13 23.58
CA ILE A 544 -13.17 -4.74 23.59
C ILE A 544 -13.51 -4.28 25.02
N ARG A 545 -14.11 -5.14 25.87
CA ARG A 545 -14.37 -4.80 27.29
C ARG A 545 -13.16 -4.38 28.12
N ASN A 546 -11.95 -4.72 27.67
CA ASN A 546 -10.73 -4.36 28.37
C ASN A 546 -10.09 -3.09 27.79
N MET A 547 -10.78 -2.39 26.89
CA MET A 547 -10.30 -1.19 26.21
C MET A 547 -11.03 0.03 26.75
N GLN A 548 -10.29 1.11 26.89
CA GLN A 548 -10.84 2.45 26.98
C GLN A 548 -11.15 2.89 25.54
N ILE A 549 -12.38 3.34 25.31
CA ILE A 549 -12.85 3.80 24.01
C ILE A 549 -13.20 5.28 24.14
N GLU A 550 -12.45 6.13 23.48
CA GLU A 550 -12.64 7.58 23.50
C GLU A 550 -13.11 8.08 22.15
N ARG A 551 -13.99 9.07 22.17
CA ARG A 551 -14.37 9.85 20.99
C ARG A 551 -13.61 11.16 21.07
N LEU A 552 -12.69 11.38 20.14
CA LEU A 552 -11.77 12.51 20.14
C LEU A 552 -11.99 13.34 18.88
N ASN A 553 -11.92 14.67 19.02
CA ASN A 553 -11.85 15.55 17.87
C ASN A 553 -10.47 15.44 17.24
N TYR A 554 -10.43 15.15 15.96
CA TYR A 554 -9.23 15.03 15.15
C TYR A 554 -9.25 16.09 14.06
N ASP A 555 -8.10 16.71 13.82
CA ASP A 555 -7.88 17.68 12.76
C ASP A 555 -6.54 17.36 12.11
N GLY A 556 -6.58 16.50 11.08
CA GLY A 556 -5.37 15.96 10.48
C GLY A 556 -5.65 15.01 9.34
N MET A 557 -4.59 14.40 8.80
CA MET A 557 -4.71 13.45 7.69
C MET A 557 -5.20 12.09 8.17
N VAL A 558 -6.02 11.45 7.37
CA VAL A 558 -6.40 10.05 7.56
C VAL A 558 -6.15 9.26 6.29
N TYR A 559 -5.87 7.98 6.46
CA TYR A 559 -5.36 7.13 5.40
C TYR A 559 -6.02 5.76 5.35
N CYS A 560 -6.11 5.18 4.16
CA CYS A 560 -6.48 3.78 3.97
C CYS A 560 -6.00 3.26 2.61
N VAL A 561 -6.14 1.95 2.40
CA VAL A 561 -5.96 1.32 1.09
C VAL A 561 -7.09 0.35 0.81
N GLU A 562 -7.39 0.14 -0.46
CA GLU A 562 -8.35 -0.88 -0.90
C GLU A 562 -7.60 -2.13 -1.39
N VAL A 563 -7.95 -3.31 -0.88
CA VAL A 563 -7.48 -4.61 -1.38
C VAL A 563 -8.61 -5.33 -2.13
N PRO A 564 -8.28 -6.11 -3.17
CA PRO A 564 -9.29 -6.72 -4.05
C PRO A 564 -10.13 -7.81 -3.36
N LYS A 565 -9.59 -8.52 -2.37
CA LYS A 565 -10.29 -9.59 -1.64
C LYS A 565 -10.21 -9.38 -0.14
N HIS A 566 -11.17 -9.97 0.58
CA HIS A 566 -11.24 -10.08 2.05
C HIS A 566 -11.36 -8.77 2.83
N HIS A 567 -10.82 -7.68 2.31
CA HIS A 567 -10.97 -6.33 2.85
C HIS A 567 -10.48 -6.20 4.29
N THR A 568 -9.41 -6.92 4.60
CA THR A 568 -8.73 -6.92 5.89
C THR A 568 -7.27 -6.51 5.70
N LEU A 569 -6.72 -5.85 6.71
CA LEU A 569 -5.34 -5.40 6.76
C LEU A 569 -4.76 -5.76 8.12
N TYR A 570 -3.50 -6.20 8.13
CA TYR A 570 -2.74 -6.29 9.37
C TYR A 570 -2.09 -4.94 9.68
N VAL A 571 -2.61 -4.27 10.71
CA VAL A 571 -2.19 -2.92 11.09
C VAL A 571 -1.47 -2.90 12.43
N ARG A 572 -0.63 -1.88 12.63
CA ARG A 572 0.11 -1.63 13.85
C ARG A 572 0.04 -0.15 14.21
N ARG A 573 -0.35 0.16 15.45
CA ARG A 573 -0.29 1.50 16.02
C ARG A 573 0.39 1.45 17.38
N ASN A 574 1.36 2.32 17.65
CA ASN A 574 2.16 2.32 18.90
C ASN A 574 2.72 0.93 19.29
N GLY A 575 3.13 0.15 18.29
CA GLY A 575 3.64 -1.21 18.47
C GLY A 575 2.60 -2.27 18.86
N ARG A 576 1.31 -1.94 18.80
CA ARG A 576 0.17 -2.84 19.03
C ARG A 576 -0.41 -3.27 17.69
N CYS A 577 -0.42 -4.58 17.43
CA CYS A 577 -0.89 -5.13 16.16
C CYS A 577 -2.29 -5.71 16.28
N ALA A 578 -3.04 -5.61 15.19
CA ALA A 578 -4.37 -6.18 15.04
C ALA A 578 -4.75 -6.37 13.57
N TRP A 579 -5.67 -7.30 13.32
CA TRP A 579 -6.42 -7.32 12.08
C TRP A 579 -7.56 -6.32 12.16
N SER A 580 -7.74 -5.53 11.11
CA SER A 580 -8.87 -4.62 10.95
C SER A 580 -9.28 -4.57 9.48
N GLY A 581 -10.44 -3.98 9.18
CA GLY A 581 -10.92 -3.85 7.82
C GLY A 581 -10.26 -2.71 7.07
N ASN A 582 -10.71 -2.48 5.84
CA ASN A 582 -10.23 -1.38 5.01
C ASN A 582 -11.40 -0.65 4.33
N CYS A 583 -11.09 0.39 3.54
CA CYS A 583 -12.06 1.05 2.68
C CYS A 583 -12.44 0.15 1.49
N GLN A 584 -13.71 0.17 1.09
CA GLN A 584 -14.26 -0.58 -0.05
C GLN A 584 -15.07 0.36 -0.95
N CYS A 585 -14.67 0.57 -2.20
CA CYS A 585 -15.37 1.41 -3.18
C CYS A 585 -15.11 0.96 -4.64
N THR A 586 -15.47 -0.28 -5.00
CA THR A 586 -15.42 -0.77 -6.39
C THR A 586 -16.71 -0.49 -7.17
N LEU A 587 -16.54 -0.16 -8.47
CA LEU A 587 -17.60 0.12 -9.44
C LEU A 587 -17.66 -0.99 -10.50
N HIS A 588 -18.87 -1.43 -10.88
CA HIS A 588 -19.10 -2.48 -11.87
C HIS A 588 -20.09 -2.01 -12.95
N VAL A 589 -19.81 -2.34 -14.22
CA VAL A 589 -20.77 -2.18 -15.32
C VAL A 589 -21.67 -3.40 -15.37
N MET A 590 -22.98 -3.18 -15.49
CA MET A 590 -23.97 -4.24 -15.57
C MET A 590 -24.15 -4.68 -17.03
N PRO A 591 -24.03 -5.98 -17.35
CA PRO A 591 -24.35 -6.48 -18.69
C PRO A 591 -25.82 -6.24 -19.05
N GLU A 592 -26.11 -5.93 -20.32
CA GLU A 592 -27.46 -5.61 -20.81
C GLU A 592 -28.48 -6.73 -20.58
N ASN A 593 -28.05 -7.99 -20.75
CA ASN A 593 -28.86 -9.18 -20.55
C ASN A 593 -28.84 -9.69 -19.09
N ALA A 594 -28.39 -8.89 -18.13
CA ALA A 594 -28.34 -9.28 -16.73
C ALA A 594 -29.35 -8.50 -15.86
N GLU A 595 -29.81 -9.17 -14.81
CA GLU A 595 -30.60 -8.62 -13.71
C GLU A 595 -30.15 -9.24 -12.38
N PHE A 596 -30.53 -8.63 -11.27
CA PHE A 596 -30.30 -9.24 -9.98
C PHE A 596 -31.53 -10.05 -9.57
N ASP A 597 -31.33 -11.30 -9.14
CA ASP A 597 -32.39 -12.09 -8.52
C ASP A 597 -32.73 -11.56 -7.11
N GLU A 598 -33.77 -12.12 -6.49
CA GLU A 598 -34.20 -11.77 -5.13
C GLU A 598 -33.13 -12.05 -4.05
N MET A 599 -32.12 -12.86 -4.38
CA MET A 599 -30.98 -13.18 -3.51
C MET A 599 -29.77 -12.27 -3.76
N GLY A 600 -29.84 -11.35 -4.72
CA GLY A 600 -28.77 -10.42 -5.07
C GLY A 600 -27.68 -11.02 -5.98
N ASN A 601 -27.94 -12.17 -6.60
CA ASN A 601 -27.05 -12.75 -7.60
C ASN A 601 -27.32 -12.13 -8.96
N LEU A 602 -26.26 -11.86 -9.72
CA LEU A 602 -26.37 -11.41 -11.10
C LEU A 602 -26.78 -12.62 -11.97
N VAL A 603 -28.02 -12.63 -12.44
CA VAL A 603 -28.57 -13.65 -13.34
C VAL A 603 -28.67 -13.08 -14.74
N TYR A 604 -28.36 -13.92 -15.73
CA TYR A 604 -28.48 -13.56 -17.13
C TYR A 604 -29.82 -14.07 -17.63
N ARG A 605 -30.58 -13.20 -18.31
CA ARG A 605 -31.80 -13.61 -19.01
C ARG A 605 -31.39 -14.64 -20.05
N SER A 606 -31.90 -15.86 -19.93
CA SER A 606 -31.82 -16.85 -20.99
C SER A 606 -32.58 -16.27 -22.18
N ASP A 607 -31.90 -16.11 -23.31
CA ASP A 607 -32.58 -15.83 -24.58
C ASP A 607 -33.56 -16.99 -24.83
N GLY A 608 -34.83 -16.74 -24.52
CA GLY A 608 -35.90 -17.68 -24.74
C GLY A 608 -36.25 -17.73 -26.22
N ASP A 609 -35.72 -18.78 -26.86
CA ASP A 609 -36.20 -19.52 -28.04
C ASP A 609 -36.67 -18.77 -29.30
N GLY A 610 -36.01 -19.08 -30.42
CA GLY A 610 -36.49 -18.80 -31.76
C GLY A 610 -35.82 -19.66 -32.82
N VAL A 611 -36.43 -20.83 -33.10
CA VAL A 611 -36.62 -21.53 -34.39
C VAL A 611 -35.41 -21.75 -35.31
#